data_AF-A0A852UG99-F1
#
_entry.id   AF-A0A852UG99-F1
#
_cell.length_a   1.000
_cell.length_b   1.000
_cell.length_c   1.000
_cell.angle_alpha   90.00
_cell.angle_beta   90.00
_cell.angle_gamma   90.00
#
_symmetry.space_group_name_H-M   'P 1'
#
loop_
_entity.id
_entity.type
_entity.pdbx_description
1 polymer ?
#
loop_
_entity_poly.entity_id
_entity_poly.type
_entity_poly.pdbx_seq_one_letter_code
_entity_poly.pdbx_strand_id
1 'polypeptide(L)'
;MKYERLFAMSLLIMEVLYHVWMSWTGLWELDDSLPLQLCSISLLVAIVLLWTGNKHLVDFVFFAGIGGAFQAMVTPVLDIGFPHFRFFHFFYTHIGIIVTALYFTWMKGYRPTFKGILKTMVALNLILPVIVAANTLFRGNYMFLKEKPFTGNLLDYLGPHPWYILSLEGVSFSIFVFMWLLFRKRTVQATSKG
;
A
#
# COMPACT_ATOMS: atom_id res chain seq x y z
N MET A 1 -11.09 4.77 19.20
CA MET A 1 -11.67 5.95 18.54
C MET A 1 -10.83 7.23 18.68
N LYS A 2 -10.66 7.84 19.87
CA LYS A 2 -9.93 9.14 19.98
C LYS A 2 -8.50 9.07 19.43
N TYR A 3 -7.71 8.10 19.86
CA TYR A 3 -6.32 7.95 19.40
C TYR A 3 -6.20 7.55 17.93
N GLU A 4 -7.11 6.72 17.44
CA GLU A 4 -7.15 6.33 16.01
C GLU A 4 -7.38 7.54 15.11
N ARG A 5 -8.33 8.42 15.47
CA ARG A 5 -8.62 9.64 14.72
C ARG A 5 -7.48 10.66 14.78
N LEU A 6 -6.81 10.78 15.94
CA LEU A 6 -5.61 11.62 16.06
C LEU A 6 -4.49 11.13 15.15
N PHE A 7 -4.28 9.81 15.08
CA PHE A 7 -3.28 9.23 14.18
C PHE A 7 -3.68 9.35 12.71
N ALA A 8 -4.96 9.19 12.38
CA ALA A 8 -5.47 9.45 11.04
C ALA A 8 -5.21 10.91 10.61
N MET A 9 -5.45 11.87 11.50
CA MET A 9 -5.17 13.28 11.26
C MET A 9 -3.68 13.53 11.04
N SER A 10 -2.80 12.92 11.83
CA SER A 10 -1.36 13.13 11.65
C SER A 10 -0.86 12.59 10.31
N LEU A 11 -1.36 11.43 9.87
CA LEU A 11 -1.08 10.88 8.54
C LEU A 11 -1.60 11.79 7.42
N LEU A 12 -2.84 12.27 7.56
CA LEU A 12 -3.44 13.18 6.58
C LEU A 12 -2.66 14.50 6.49
N ILE A 13 -2.28 15.08 7.63
CA ILE A 13 -1.48 16.31 7.68
C ILE A 13 -0.14 16.10 6.97
N MET A 14 0.53 14.98 7.21
CA MET A 14 1.82 14.67 6.54
C MET A 14 1.67 14.59 5.03
N GLU A 15 0.63 13.92 4.53
CA GLU A 15 0.34 13.84 3.08
C GLU A 15 -0.01 15.21 2.49
N VAL A 16 -0.83 16.01 3.19
CA VAL A 16 -1.18 17.36 2.74
C VAL A 16 0.04 18.27 2.69
N LEU A 17 0.89 18.23 3.73
CA LEU A 17 2.16 18.98 3.75
C LEU A 17 3.08 18.57 2.61
N TYR A 18 3.10 17.29 2.24
CA TYR A 18 3.85 16.82 1.08
C TYR A 18 3.35 17.46 -0.23
N HIS A 19 2.04 17.43 -0.48
CA HIS A 19 1.49 18.08 -1.67
C HIS A 19 1.68 19.61 -1.67
N VAL A 20 1.49 20.28 -0.52
CA VAL A 20 1.74 21.72 -0.38
C VAL A 20 3.21 22.04 -0.68
N TRP A 21 4.14 21.25 -0.16
CA TRP A 21 5.57 21.42 -0.42
C TRP A 21 5.88 21.25 -1.91
N MET A 22 5.37 20.21 -2.57
CA MET A 22 5.55 20.01 -4.03
C MET A 22 4.97 21.16 -4.84
N SER A 23 3.77 21.64 -4.49
CA SER A 23 3.16 22.78 -5.19
C SER A 23 3.97 24.06 -5.00
N TRP A 24 4.52 24.28 -3.81
CA TRP A 24 5.33 25.46 -3.53
C TRP A 24 6.70 25.45 -4.22
N THR A 25 7.31 24.27 -4.37
CA THR A 25 8.59 24.10 -5.09
C THR A 25 8.43 23.96 -6.60
N GLY A 26 7.20 23.95 -7.12
CA GLY A 26 6.92 23.77 -8.55
C GLY A 26 7.17 22.36 -9.07
N LEU A 27 7.28 21.37 -8.17
CA LEU A 27 7.52 19.95 -8.50
C LEU A 27 6.22 19.15 -8.63
N TRP A 28 5.06 19.80 -8.47
CA TRP A 28 3.77 19.13 -8.57
C TRP A 28 3.34 18.99 -10.03
N GLU A 29 3.26 17.75 -10.51
CA GLU A 29 2.88 17.43 -11.89
C GLU A 29 1.75 16.38 -11.93
N LEU A 30 0.82 16.50 -12.89
CA LEU A 30 -0.36 15.64 -12.97
C LEU A 30 -0.05 14.18 -13.32
N ASP A 31 1.13 13.93 -13.87
CA ASP A 31 1.59 12.65 -14.39
C ASP A 31 2.31 11.79 -13.32
N ASP A 32 2.74 12.39 -12.20
CA ASP A 32 3.36 11.67 -11.08
C ASP A 32 2.87 12.08 -9.66
N SER A 33 2.31 13.27 -9.47
CA SER A 33 1.99 13.79 -8.13
C SER A 33 0.59 13.46 -7.61
N LEU A 34 -0.30 12.87 -8.41
CA LEU A 34 -1.62 12.45 -7.91
C LEU A 34 -1.47 11.25 -6.96
N PRO A 35 -2.36 11.09 -5.95
CA PRO A 35 -2.30 9.98 -4.99
C PRO A 35 -2.83 8.66 -5.58
N LEU A 36 -2.35 8.31 -6.78
CA LEU A 36 -2.75 7.17 -7.58
C LEU A 36 -1.74 6.01 -7.47
N GLN A 37 -0.60 6.22 -6.81
CA GLN A 37 0.33 5.16 -6.44
C GLN A 37 -0.30 4.23 -5.39
N LEU A 38 0.09 2.96 -5.39
CA LEU A 38 -0.48 1.96 -4.47
C LEU A 38 -0.29 2.34 -2.99
N CYS A 39 0.86 2.93 -2.64
CA CYS A 39 1.15 3.40 -1.29
C CYS A 39 0.26 4.59 -0.90
N SER A 40 0.05 5.57 -1.78
CA SER A 40 -0.86 6.69 -1.57
C SER A 40 -2.30 6.23 -1.38
N ILE A 41 -2.79 5.33 -2.24
CA ILE A 41 -4.11 4.73 -2.09
C ILE A 41 -4.21 3.99 -0.75
N SER A 42 -3.20 3.19 -0.40
CA SER A 42 -3.14 2.46 0.87
C SER A 42 -3.13 3.39 2.08
N LEU A 43 -2.44 4.54 2.00
CA LEU A 43 -2.45 5.57 3.03
C LEU A 43 -3.85 6.16 3.22
N LEU A 44 -4.52 6.55 2.13
CA LEU A 44 -5.88 7.08 2.18
C LEU A 44 -6.87 6.06 2.75
N VAL A 45 -6.80 4.80 2.33
CA VAL A 45 -7.63 3.73 2.88
C VAL A 45 -7.32 3.48 4.36
N ALA A 46 -6.05 3.56 4.78
CA ALA A 46 -5.65 3.47 6.18
C ALA A 46 -6.22 4.62 7.03
N ILE A 47 -6.19 5.85 6.53
CA ILE A 47 -6.80 7.03 7.17
C ILE A 47 -8.31 6.82 7.34
N VAL A 48 -9.00 6.39 6.28
CA VAL A 48 -10.45 6.11 6.34
C VAL A 48 -10.75 4.96 7.31
N LEU A 49 -9.93 3.92 7.33
CA LEU A 49 -10.05 2.81 8.27
C LEU A 49 -9.90 3.27 9.72
N LEU A 50 -8.88 4.08 10.03
CA LEU A 50 -8.68 4.65 11.37
C LEU A 50 -9.84 5.57 11.78
N TRP A 51 -10.41 6.30 10.83
CA TRP A 51 -11.50 7.24 11.11
C TRP A 51 -12.83 6.54 11.38
N THR A 52 -13.13 5.52 10.58
CA THR A 52 -14.44 4.83 10.56
C THR A 52 -14.46 3.53 11.36
N GLY A 53 -13.32 2.89 11.56
CA GLY A 53 -13.24 1.52 12.09
C GLY A 53 -13.82 0.47 11.15
N ASN A 54 -14.05 0.78 9.87
CA ASN A 54 -14.74 -0.11 8.95
C ASN A 54 -13.89 -1.36 8.64
N LYS A 55 -14.30 -2.50 9.20
CA LYS A 55 -13.64 -3.81 9.03
C LYS A 55 -13.48 -4.26 7.57
N HIS A 56 -14.27 -3.75 6.64
CA HIS A 56 -14.16 -4.09 5.22
C HIS A 56 -12.87 -3.55 4.58
N LEU A 57 -12.26 -2.51 5.16
CA LEU A 57 -11.02 -1.92 4.66
C LEU A 57 -9.76 -2.60 5.22
N VAL A 58 -9.90 -3.34 6.32
CA VAL A 58 -8.75 -3.95 7.01
C VAL A 58 -8.04 -4.98 6.13
N ASP A 59 -8.79 -5.78 5.36
CA ASP A 59 -8.22 -6.75 4.41
C ASP A 59 -7.25 -6.03 3.43
N PHE A 60 -7.69 -4.91 2.84
CA PHE A 60 -6.88 -4.16 1.87
C PHE A 60 -5.64 -3.53 2.51
N VAL A 61 -5.80 -2.83 3.64
CA VAL A 61 -4.68 -2.18 4.35
C VAL A 61 -3.69 -3.22 4.88
N PHE A 62 -4.17 -4.40 5.29
CA PHE A 62 -3.31 -5.48 5.74
C PHE A 62 -2.51 -6.08 4.59
N PHE A 63 -3.14 -6.50 3.50
CA PHE A 63 -2.44 -7.19 2.42
C PHE A 63 -1.70 -6.22 1.50
N ALA A 64 -2.43 -5.35 0.80
CA ALA A 64 -1.83 -4.40 -0.15
C ALA A 64 -1.02 -3.31 0.57
N GLY A 65 -1.53 -2.81 1.70
CA GLY A 65 -0.86 -1.77 2.47
C GLY A 65 0.48 -2.22 3.04
N ILE A 66 0.53 -3.32 3.81
CA ILE A 66 1.82 -3.83 4.33
C ILE A 66 2.72 -4.29 3.18
N GLY A 67 2.21 -5.07 2.23
CA GLY A 67 3.02 -5.61 1.13
C GLY A 67 3.70 -4.51 0.32
N GLY A 68 2.95 -3.51 -0.11
CA GLY A 68 3.45 -2.36 -0.85
C GLY A 68 4.36 -1.47 0.00
N ALA A 69 3.93 -1.08 1.20
CA ALA A 69 4.72 -0.18 2.04
C ALA A 69 6.05 -0.81 2.49
N PHE A 70 6.04 -2.10 2.82
CA PHE A 70 7.25 -2.83 3.18
C PHE A 70 8.23 -2.91 2.01
N GLN A 71 7.75 -3.27 0.82
CA GLN A 71 8.61 -3.33 -0.37
C GLN A 71 9.23 -1.95 -0.68
N ALA A 72 8.42 -0.88 -0.63
CA ALA A 72 8.90 0.48 -0.85
C ALA A 72 9.95 0.92 0.19
N MET A 73 9.84 0.49 1.45
CA MET A 73 10.85 0.81 2.47
C MET A 73 12.15 -0.01 2.35
N VAL A 74 12.09 -1.25 1.84
CA VAL A 74 13.29 -2.09 1.64
C VAL A 74 14.11 -1.61 0.44
N THR A 75 13.45 -1.13 -0.61
CA THR A 75 14.10 -0.54 -1.78
C THR A 75 13.56 0.88 -2.03
N PRO A 76 13.90 1.85 -1.17
CA PRO A 76 13.36 3.19 -1.28
C PRO A 76 13.90 3.88 -2.51
N VAL A 77 13.00 4.26 -3.41
CA VAL A 77 13.28 5.16 -4.53
C VAL A 77 12.85 6.54 -4.09
N LEU A 78 13.83 7.35 -3.67
CA LEU A 78 13.64 8.71 -3.19
C LEU A 78 14.44 9.67 -4.05
N ASP A 79 13.76 10.67 -4.63
CA ASP A 79 14.44 11.73 -5.39
C ASP A 79 15.28 12.63 -4.47
N ILE A 80 14.85 12.76 -3.21
CA ILE A 80 15.54 13.56 -2.18
C ILE A 80 15.73 12.71 -0.92
N GLY A 81 17.00 12.43 -0.61
CA GLY A 81 17.42 11.64 0.55
C GLY A 81 17.45 12.41 1.88
N PHE A 82 17.96 11.74 2.91
CA PHE A 82 18.19 12.36 4.23
C PHE A 82 19.22 13.49 4.13
N PRO A 83 19.07 14.61 4.88
CA PRO A 83 18.07 14.90 5.91
C PRO A 83 16.91 15.81 5.44
N HIS A 84 16.18 15.43 4.39
CA HIS A 84 15.12 16.27 3.84
C HIS A 84 13.70 15.91 4.34
N PHE A 85 12.76 16.88 4.36
CA PHE A 85 11.35 16.65 4.69
C PHE A 85 10.73 15.47 3.91
N ARG A 86 11.03 15.37 2.61
CA ARG A 86 10.59 14.27 1.73
C ARG A 86 10.95 12.89 2.27
N PHE A 87 12.16 12.74 2.83
CA PHE A 87 12.64 11.51 3.43
C PHE A 87 11.79 11.16 4.65
N PHE A 88 11.61 12.09 5.59
CA PHE A 88 10.82 11.86 6.80
C PHE A 88 9.34 11.60 6.47
N HIS A 89 8.77 12.35 5.53
CA HIS A 89 7.43 12.11 5.00
C HIS A 89 7.26 10.68 4.51
N PHE A 90 8.16 10.21 3.64
CA PHE A 90 8.12 8.86 3.07
C PHE A 90 8.08 7.80 4.17
N PHE A 91 9.08 7.77 5.06
CA PHE A 91 9.13 6.74 6.09
C PHE A 91 7.97 6.84 7.08
N TYR A 92 7.55 8.06 7.45
CA TYR A 92 6.44 8.25 8.38
C TYR A 92 5.13 7.67 7.84
N THR A 93 4.76 7.98 6.59
CA THR A 93 3.50 7.50 6.00
C THR A 93 3.52 5.99 5.76
N HIS A 94 4.66 5.44 5.32
CA HIS A 94 4.80 4.00 5.06
C HIS A 94 4.76 3.17 6.36
N ILE A 95 5.48 3.62 7.39
CA ILE A 95 5.37 3.03 8.74
C ILE A 95 3.94 3.19 9.25
N GLY A 96 3.29 4.32 8.99
CA GLY A 96 1.90 4.58 9.37
C GLY A 96 0.90 3.57 8.80
N ILE A 97 1.03 3.20 7.53
CA ILE A 97 0.21 2.15 6.89
C ILE A 97 0.41 0.82 7.63
N ILE A 98 1.67 0.43 7.86
CA ILE A 98 2.02 -0.85 8.49
C ILE A 98 1.51 -0.90 9.93
N VAL A 99 1.76 0.15 10.71
CA VAL A 99 1.29 0.28 12.09
C VAL A 99 -0.23 0.22 12.15
N THR A 100 -0.94 0.85 11.21
CA THR A 100 -2.40 0.78 11.14
C THR A 100 -2.88 -0.65 10.95
N ALA A 101 -2.33 -1.39 9.98
CA ALA A 101 -2.68 -2.78 9.75
C ALA A 101 -2.40 -3.67 10.97
N LEU A 102 -1.22 -3.52 11.58
CA LEU A 102 -0.81 -4.29 12.75
C LEU A 102 -1.64 -3.94 13.99
N TYR A 103 -1.99 -2.67 14.17
CA TYR A 103 -2.89 -2.21 15.23
C TYR A 103 -4.25 -2.90 15.15
N PHE A 104 -4.87 -2.92 13.96
CA PHE A 104 -6.16 -3.62 13.79
C PHE A 104 -6.01 -5.15 14.00
N THR A 105 -4.88 -5.72 13.59
CA THR A 105 -4.62 -7.15 13.75
C THR A 105 -4.45 -7.55 15.22
N TRP A 106 -3.62 -6.82 15.97
CA TRP A 106 -3.26 -7.18 17.35
C TRP A 106 -4.20 -6.57 18.38
N MET A 107 -4.56 -5.30 18.27
CA MET A 107 -5.38 -4.59 19.26
C MET A 107 -6.87 -4.72 18.99
N LYS A 108 -7.30 -4.77 17.72
CA LYS A 108 -8.73 -4.97 17.36
C LYS A 108 -9.09 -6.41 17.07
N GLY A 109 -8.11 -7.33 17.18
CA GLY A 109 -8.34 -8.76 17.02
C GLY A 109 -8.69 -9.20 15.61
N TYR A 110 -8.46 -8.37 14.59
CA TYR A 110 -8.60 -8.78 13.20
C TYR A 110 -7.64 -9.94 12.89
N ARG A 111 -8.09 -10.87 12.04
CA ARG A 111 -7.26 -11.98 11.56
C ARG A 111 -7.38 -12.08 10.05
N PRO A 112 -6.25 -12.12 9.33
CA PRO A 112 -6.28 -12.27 7.88
C PRO A 112 -6.91 -13.62 7.51
N THR A 113 -7.73 -13.59 6.47
CA THR A 113 -8.39 -14.77 5.92
C THR A 113 -8.02 -14.93 4.45
N PHE A 114 -8.11 -16.15 3.94
CA PHE A 114 -7.91 -16.39 2.51
C PHE A 114 -8.93 -15.61 1.65
N LYS A 115 -10.17 -15.47 2.13
CA LYS A 115 -11.18 -14.61 1.48
C LYS A 115 -10.74 -13.13 1.45
N GLY A 116 -10.01 -12.67 2.46
CA GLY A 116 -9.41 -11.33 2.50
C GLY A 116 -8.36 -11.11 1.40
N ILE A 117 -7.56 -12.14 1.08
CA ILE A 117 -6.64 -12.12 -0.07
C ILE A 117 -7.43 -11.88 -1.35
N LEU A 118 -8.45 -12.70 -1.61
CA LEU A 118 -9.26 -12.59 -2.84
C LEU A 118 -9.96 -11.24 -2.96
N LYS A 119 -10.54 -10.73 -1.87
CA LYS A 119 -11.12 -9.37 -1.85
C LYS A 119 -10.10 -8.29 -2.19
N THR A 120 -8.88 -8.40 -1.66
CA THR A 120 -7.83 -7.43 -1.92
C THR A 120 -7.38 -7.51 -3.37
N MET A 121 -7.19 -8.71 -3.93
CA MET A 121 -6.87 -8.91 -5.35
C MET A 121 -7.94 -8.32 -6.26
N VAL A 122 -9.22 -8.54 -5.94
CA VAL A 122 -10.35 -7.94 -6.67
C VAL A 122 -10.33 -6.42 -6.55
N ALA A 123 -10.08 -5.86 -5.36
CA ALA A 123 -10.00 -4.42 -5.18
C ALA A 123 -8.86 -3.79 -6.01
N LEU A 124 -7.68 -4.42 -6.03
CA LEU A 124 -6.56 -3.99 -6.89
C LEU A 124 -6.97 -4.02 -8.37
N ASN A 125 -7.59 -5.11 -8.81
CA ASN A 125 -8.08 -5.27 -10.18
C ASN A 125 -9.15 -4.26 -10.57
N LEU A 126 -10.04 -3.87 -9.65
CA LEU A 126 -11.04 -2.84 -9.88
C LEU A 126 -10.44 -1.43 -9.97
N ILE A 127 -9.32 -1.19 -9.27
CA ILE A 127 -8.61 0.09 -9.31
C ILE A 127 -7.77 0.19 -10.60
N LEU A 128 -7.18 -0.90 -11.08
CA LEU A 128 -6.34 -0.92 -12.30
C LEU A 128 -6.91 -0.14 -13.51
N PRO A 129 -8.16 -0.37 -13.99
CA PRO A 129 -8.67 0.35 -15.15
C PRO A 129 -8.77 1.86 -14.92
N VAL A 130 -9.04 2.30 -13.69
CA VAL A 130 -9.06 3.72 -13.32
C VAL A 130 -7.66 4.33 -13.43
N ILE A 131 -6.64 3.60 -12.95
CA ILE A 131 -5.24 4.05 -13.03
C ILE A 131 -4.74 4.05 -14.47
N VAL A 132 -5.11 3.05 -15.28
CA VAL A 132 -4.77 3.01 -16.71
C VAL A 132 -5.39 4.20 -17.46
N ALA A 133 -6.65 4.52 -17.17
CA ALA A 133 -7.31 5.69 -17.73
C ALA A 133 -6.62 7.00 -17.31
N ALA A 134 -6.28 7.14 -16.03
CA ALA A 134 -5.56 8.31 -15.52
C ALA A 134 -4.17 8.45 -16.13
N ASN A 135 -3.41 7.34 -16.23
CA ASN A 135 -2.11 7.32 -16.91
C ASN A 135 -2.24 7.77 -18.37
N THR A 136 -3.29 7.34 -19.07
CA THR A 136 -3.52 7.75 -20.46
C THR A 136 -3.87 9.23 -20.56
N LEU A 137 -4.77 9.71 -19.70
CA LEU A 137 -5.25 11.10 -19.69
C LEU A 137 -4.16 12.10 -19.31
N PHE A 138 -3.39 11.81 -18.27
CA PHE A 138 -2.37 12.71 -17.75
C PHE A 138 -0.97 12.41 -18.29
N ARG A 139 -0.83 11.43 -19.20
CA ARG A 139 0.46 10.93 -19.71
C ARG A 139 1.39 10.35 -18.64
N GLY A 140 0.90 10.09 -17.43
CA GLY A 140 1.64 9.53 -16.30
C GLY A 140 1.94 8.03 -16.34
N ASN A 141 2.62 7.58 -15.28
CA ASN A 141 3.03 6.19 -15.06
C ASN A 141 2.79 5.72 -13.61
N TYR A 142 1.61 6.02 -13.07
CA TYR A 142 1.16 5.54 -11.77
C TYR A 142 1.13 4.03 -11.70
N MET A 143 1.55 3.50 -10.54
CA MET A 143 1.72 2.08 -10.25
C MET A 143 2.64 1.34 -11.25
N PHE A 144 3.43 2.08 -12.03
CA PHE A 144 4.30 1.54 -13.08
C PHE A 144 3.53 0.62 -14.04
N LEU A 145 2.35 1.04 -14.50
CA LEU A 145 1.52 0.25 -15.41
C LEU A 145 1.86 0.44 -16.89
N LYS A 146 2.50 1.54 -17.27
CA LYS A 146 2.97 1.74 -18.66
C LYS A 146 4.40 1.25 -18.83
N GLU A 147 5.28 1.67 -17.93
CA GLU A 147 6.71 1.40 -18.00
C GLU A 147 7.26 1.06 -16.63
N LYS A 148 8.27 0.19 -16.59
CA LYS A 148 8.98 -0.14 -15.37
C LYS A 148 9.86 1.05 -14.95
N PRO A 149 10.07 1.27 -13.63
CA PRO A 149 11.05 2.24 -13.18
C PRO A 149 12.44 1.80 -13.62
N PHE A 150 13.28 2.76 -14.03
CA PHE A 150 14.67 2.55 -14.45
C PHE A 150 15.56 1.89 -13.38
N THR A 151 15.12 1.83 -12.13
CA THR A 151 15.86 1.35 -10.96
C THR A 151 15.46 -0.07 -10.50
N GLY A 152 14.58 -0.76 -11.23
CA GLY A 152 13.81 -1.90 -10.70
C GLY A 152 14.37 -3.30 -10.98
N ASN A 153 15.41 -3.73 -10.25
CA ASN A 153 15.98 -5.09 -10.38
C ASN A 153 14.93 -6.22 -10.32
N LEU A 154 13.88 -6.14 -9.48
CA LEU A 154 12.85 -7.19 -9.41
C LEU A 154 11.88 -7.15 -10.60
N LEU A 155 11.46 -5.95 -11.00
CA LEU A 155 10.50 -5.77 -12.11
C LEU A 155 11.11 -6.22 -13.43
N ASP A 156 12.43 -6.09 -13.60
CA ASP A 156 13.15 -6.52 -14.80
C ASP A 156 12.98 -8.00 -15.10
N TYR A 157 12.90 -8.85 -14.06
CA TYR A 157 12.69 -10.30 -14.21
C TYR A 157 11.23 -10.71 -14.50
N LEU A 158 10.28 -9.77 -14.51
CA LEU A 158 8.85 -10.07 -14.67
C LEU A 158 8.37 -10.09 -16.13
N GLY A 159 9.27 -10.00 -17.12
CA GLY A 159 8.93 -10.05 -18.55
C GLY A 159 8.54 -8.69 -19.16
N PRO A 160 8.24 -8.61 -20.47
CA PRO A 160 7.97 -7.34 -21.15
C PRO A 160 6.57 -6.80 -20.83
N HIS A 161 6.36 -5.50 -21.05
CA HIS A 161 5.03 -4.90 -21.04
C HIS A 161 4.15 -5.53 -22.15
N PRO A 162 2.85 -5.83 -21.90
CA PRO A 162 2.09 -5.66 -20.66
C PRO A 162 2.11 -6.90 -19.73
N TRP A 163 2.81 -7.98 -20.12
CA TRP A 163 2.78 -9.27 -19.44
C TRP A 163 3.27 -9.22 -17.98
N TYR A 164 4.20 -8.32 -17.65
CA TYR A 164 4.66 -8.19 -16.27
C TYR A 164 3.57 -7.72 -15.29
N ILE A 165 2.47 -7.12 -15.78
CA ILE A 165 1.33 -6.77 -14.93
C ILE A 165 0.70 -8.04 -14.36
N LEU A 166 0.53 -9.08 -15.19
CA LEU A 166 0.05 -10.39 -14.72
C LEU A 166 1.07 -11.06 -13.78
N SER A 167 2.36 -10.91 -14.07
CA SER A 167 3.40 -11.39 -13.16
C SER A 167 3.36 -10.68 -11.80
N LEU A 168 3.09 -9.37 -11.78
CA LEU A 168 2.89 -8.58 -10.57
C LEU A 168 1.67 -9.04 -9.76
N GLU A 169 0.59 -9.44 -10.42
CA GLU A 169 -0.55 -10.06 -9.73
C GLU A 169 -0.16 -11.38 -9.07
N GLY A 170 0.60 -12.23 -9.76
CA GLY A 170 1.12 -13.48 -9.22
C GLY A 170 2.06 -13.28 -8.02
N VAL A 171 2.96 -12.30 -8.11
CA VAL A 171 3.85 -11.89 -7.00
C VAL A 171 3.04 -11.37 -5.82
N SER A 172 2.08 -10.46 -6.07
CA SER A 172 1.22 -9.89 -5.03
C SER A 172 0.42 -10.98 -4.33
N PHE A 173 -0.20 -11.90 -5.08
CA PHE A 173 -0.92 -13.04 -4.53
C PHE A 173 -0.01 -13.92 -3.66
N SER A 174 1.21 -14.21 -4.13
CA SER A 174 2.19 -15.02 -3.40
C SER A 174 2.59 -14.36 -2.07
N ILE A 175 2.85 -13.05 -2.08
CA ILE A 175 3.14 -12.26 -0.88
C ILE A 175 1.95 -12.29 0.08
N PHE A 176 0.73 -12.12 -0.42
CA PHE A 176 -0.48 -12.12 0.41
C PHE A 176 -0.74 -13.49 1.04
N VAL A 177 -0.51 -14.58 0.29
CA VAL A 177 -0.57 -15.94 0.84
C VAL A 177 0.48 -16.12 1.93
N PHE A 178 1.72 -15.68 1.70
CA PHE A 178 2.78 -15.74 2.71
C PHE A 178 2.40 -14.97 4.00
N MET A 179 1.91 -13.75 3.87
CA MET A 179 1.42 -12.95 5.01
C MET A 179 0.26 -13.62 5.73
N TRP A 180 -0.69 -14.20 4.99
CA TRP A 180 -1.79 -14.95 5.57
C TRP A 180 -1.28 -16.18 6.34
N LEU A 181 -0.32 -16.94 5.80
CA LEU A 181 0.27 -18.09 6.49
C LEU A 181 0.99 -17.71 7.79
N LEU A 182 1.64 -16.54 7.81
CA LEU A 182 2.35 -16.03 8.99
C LEU A 182 1.39 -15.56 10.09
N PHE A 183 0.27 -14.93 9.72
CA PHE A 183 -0.65 -14.29 10.66
C PHE A 183 -1.96 -15.07 10.90
N ARG A 184 -2.20 -16.19 10.21
CA ARG A 184 -3.36 -17.05 10.45
C ARG A 184 -3.28 -17.66 11.85
N LYS A 185 -4.43 -17.77 12.53
CA LYS A 185 -4.51 -18.59 13.74
C LYS A 185 -4.22 -20.04 13.35
N ARG A 186 -3.21 -20.66 13.98
CA ARG A 186 -3.05 -22.11 13.93
C ARG A 186 -4.11 -22.71 14.86
N THR A 187 -5.07 -23.43 14.30
CA THR A 187 -5.91 -24.30 15.10
C THR A 187 -4.99 -25.42 15.59
N VAL A 188 -4.55 -25.36 16.85
CA VAL A 188 -3.93 -26.52 17.49
C VAL A 188 -5.06 -27.56 17.56
N GLN A 189 -4.99 -28.58 16.72
CA GLN A 189 -5.81 -29.77 16.92
C GLN A 189 -5.35 -30.36 18.26
N ALA A 190 -6.17 -30.19 19.30
CA ALA A 190 -6.00 -30.93 20.52
C ALA A 190 -6.15 -32.41 20.14
N THR A 191 -5.03 -33.13 20.02
CA THR A 191 -5.02 -34.58 20.01
C THR A 191 -5.56 -35.05 21.35
N SER A 192 -6.88 -35.25 21.44
CA SER A 192 -7.49 -36.07 22.49
C SER A 192 -7.09 -37.52 22.23
N LYS A 193 -5.94 -37.93 22.76
CA LYS A 193 -5.70 -39.35 23.04
C LYS A 193 -6.19 -39.58 24.46
N GLY A 194 -7.42 -40.07 24.57
CA GLY A 194 -7.87 -40.83 25.74
C GLY A 194 -7.32 -42.25 25.70
#